data_AF-A0AAU8JIR4-F1
#
_entry.id   AF-A0AAU8JIR4-F1
#
_cell.length_a   1.000
_cell.length_b   1.000
_cell.length_c   1.000
_cell.angle_alpha   90.00
_cell.angle_beta   90.00
_cell.angle_gamma   90.00
#
_symmetry.space_group_name_H-M   'P 1'
#
loop_
_entity.id
_entity.type
_entity.pdbx_description
1 polymer ?
#
loop_
_entity_poly.entity_id
_entity_poly.type
_entity_poly.pdbx_seq_one_letter_code
_entity_poly.pdbx_strand_id
1 'polypeptide(L)'
;MIRLWEQPKEIFFQLPGLLPFAVLSNTNNRYEVLKQVATELDKIEERRDRSNLTAASQILAGLVLDEYTISEIPEEGYYERVSHLSSNSPRRRTDWRSTR
;
A
#
# COMPACT_ATOMS: atom_id res chain seq x y z
N MET A 1 3.46 -4.22 -14.18
CA MET A 1 2.59 -4.26 -12.98
C MET A 1 1.86 -2.92 -12.89
N ILE A 2 0.57 -2.89 -12.58
CA ILE A 2 -0.21 -1.65 -12.47
C ILE A 2 -0.20 -1.22 -11.00
N ARG A 3 0.15 0.04 -10.73
CA ARG A 3 0.17 0.64 -9.39
C ARG A 3 -1.13 1.41 -9.15
N LEU A 4 -2.08 0.81 -8.45
CA LEU A 4 -3.42 1.38 -8.25
C LEU A 4 -3.38 2.72 -7.50
N TRP A 5 -2.43 2.88 -6.56
CA TRP A 5 -2.24 4.08 -5.74
C TRP A 5 -1.69 5.29 -6.49
N GLU A 6 -1.19 5.10 -7.72
CA GLU A 6 -0.74 6.20 -8.57
C GLU A 6 -1.85 6.67 -9.52
N GLN A 7 -2.94 5.91 -9.63
CA GLN A 7 -4.02 6.20 -10.57
C GLN A 7 -5.03 7.20 -9.98
N PRO A 8 -5.59 8.11 -10.80
CA PRO A 8 -6.69 8.97 -10.40
C PRO A 8 -7.94 8.14 -10.09
N LYS A 9 -8.70 8.56 -9.08
CA LYS A 9 -9.90 7.84 -8.62
C LYS A 9 -10.94 7.64 -9.72
N GLU A 10 -11.03 8.59 -10.66
CA GLU A 10 -12.05 8.66 -11.71
C GLU A 10 -12.06 7.42 -12.61
N ILE A 11 -10.90 6.76 -12.80
CA ILE A 11 -10.79 5.54 -13.60
C ILE A 11 -11.60 4.40 -12.97
N PHE A 12 -11.65 4.34 -11.63
CA PHE A 12 -12.34 3.27 -10.90
C PHE A 12 -13.86 3.41 -10.89
N PHE A 13 -14.38 4.59 -11.26
CA PHE A 13 -15.82 4.84 -11.38
C PHE A 13 -16.38 4.51 -12.77
N GLN A 14 -15.53 4.10 -13.72
CA GLN A 14 -15.95 3.77 -15.08
C GLN A 14 -16.68 2.42 -15.16
N LEU A 15 -16.40 1.50 -14.23
CA LEU A 15 -16.98 0.16 -14.21
C LEU A 15 -17.36 -0.21 -12.77
N PRO A 16 -18.56 -0.78 -12.53
CA PRO A 16 -18.99 -1.16 -11.19
C PRO A 16 -18.01 -2.10 -10.46
N GLY A 17 -17.40 -3.04 -11.19
CA GLY A 17 -16.41 -3.97 -10.65
C GLY A 17 -15.10 -3.32 -10.20
N LEU A 18 -14.85 -2.06 -10.56
CA LEU A 18 -13.66 -1.32 -10.15
C LEU A 18 -13.88 -0.45 -8.91
N LEU A 19 -15.13 -0.20 -8.52
CA LEU A 19 -15.48 0.65 -7.38
C LEU A 19 -14.76 0.27 -6.07
N PRO A 20 -14.57 -1.02 -5.71
CA PRO A 20 -13.83 -1.36 -4.50
C PRO A 20 -12.39 -0.84 -4.46
N PHE A 21 -11.75 -0.66 -5.61
CA PHE A 21 -10.36 -0.19 -5.68
C PHE A 21 -10.22 1.34 -5.64
N ALA A 22 -11.32 2.08 -5.80
CA ALA A 22 -11.27 3.54 -5.82
C ALA A 22 -10.70 4.12 -4.52
N VAL A 23 -10.91 3.47 -3.37
CA VAL A 23 -10.35 3.89 -2.07
C VAL A 23 -8.83 3.75 -1.99
N LEU A 24 -8.23 2.94 -2.86
CA LEU A 24 -6.78 2.74 -2.95
C LEU A 24 -6.09 3.77 -3.87
N SER A 25 -6.88 4.55 -4.62
CA SER A 25 -6.38 5.50 -5.63
C SER A 25 -5.56 6.65 -5.03
N ASN A 26 -4.90 7.41 -5.90
CA ASN A 26 -4.28 8.66 -5.51
C ASN A 26 -5.36 9.71 -5.21
N THR A 27 -5.70 9.87 -3.93
CA THR A 27 -6.71 10.83 -3.48
C THR A 27 -6.30 11.48 -2.17
N ASN A 28 -6.60 12.77 -2.05
CA ASN A 28 -6.37 13.55 -0.84
C ASN A 28 -7.38 13.24 0.26
N ASN A 29 -8.51 12.61 -0.07
CA ASN A 29 -9.55 12.27 0.89
C ASN A 29 -10.21 10.92 0.56
N ARG A 30 -9.72 9.86 1.20
CA ARG A 30 -10.20 8.49 1.00
C ARG A 30 -11.60 8.26 1.58
N TYR A 31 -11.96 8.97 2.64
CA TYR A 31 -13.29 8.87 3.26
C TYR A 31 -14.38 9.38 2.32
N GLU A 32 -14.15 10.51 1.65
CA GLU A 32 -15.08 11.04 0.64
C GLU A 32 -15.18 10.12 -0.60
N VAL A 33 -14.08 9.49 -1.00
CA VAL A 33 -14.13 8.49 -2.08
C VAL A 33 -14.96 7.27 -1.67
N LEU A 34 -14.83 6.79 -0.44
CA LEU A 34 -15.64 5.67 0.06
C LEU A 34 -17.15 6.00 0.07
N LYS A 35 -17.54 7.22 0.44
CA LYS A 35 -18.94 7.67 0.34
C LYS A 35 -19.45 7.63 -1.10
N GLN A 36 -18.63 8.08 -2.05
CA GLN A 36 -18.96 8.04 -3.48
C GLN A 36 -19.11 6.59 -3.96
N VAL A 37 -18.19 5.70 -3.56
CA VAL A 37 -18.29 4.26 -3.85
C VAL A 37 -19.59 3.67 -3.32
N ALA A 38 -19.96 3.92 -2.06
CA ALA A 38 -21.21 3.43 -1.50
C ALA A 38 -22.44 3.90 -2.31
N THR A 39 -22.44 5.18 -2.72
CA THR A 39 -23.51 5.76 -3.53
C THR A 39 -23.63 5.09 -4.90
N GLU A 40 -22.51 4.76 -5.56
CA GLU A 40 -22.53 4.07 -6.85
C GLU A 40 -22.89 2.58 -6.72
N LEU A 41 -22.48 1.92 -5.64
CA LEU A 41 -22.82 0.52 -5.37
C LEU A 41 -24.33 0.34 -5.15
N ASP A 42 -24.99 1.29 -4.51
CA ASP A 42 -26.44 1.25 -4.30
C ASP A 42 -27.24 1.25 -5.62
N LYS A 43 -26.65 1.75 -6.71
CA LYS A 43 -27.26 1.76 -8.05
C LYS A 43 -27.18 0.40 -8.76
N ILE A 44 -26.41 -0.56 -8.25
CA ILE A 44 -26.28 -1.89 -8.85
C ILE A 44 -27.57 -2.68 -8.60
N GLU A 45 -28.21 -3.13 -9.68
CA GLU A 45 -29.50 -3.85 -9.62
C GLU A 45 -29.34 -5.29 -9.12
N GLU A 46 -28.30 -6.01 -9.61
CA GLU A 46 -28.06 -7.40 -9.23
C GLU A 46 -27.58 -7.48 -7.78
N ARG A 47 -28.34 -8.21 -6.96
CA ARG A 47 -28.16 -8.19 -5.50
C ARG A 47 -26.87 -8.85 -5.04
N ARG A 48 -26.40 -9.89 -5.73
CA ARG A 48 -25.13 -10.58 -5.39
C ARG A 48 -23.94 -9.72 -5.75
N ASP A 49 -23.93 -9.07 -6.91
CA ASP A 49 -22.90 -8.14 -7.36
C ASP A 49 -22.81 -6.96 -6.40
N ARG A 50 -23.94 -6.33 -6.06
CA ARG A 50 -23.96 -5.28 -5.05
C ARG A 50 -23.40 -5.78 -3.71
N SER A 51 -23.87 -6.92 -3.22
CA SER A 51 -23.41 -7.48 -1.94
C SER A 51 -21.89 -7.76 -1.94
N ASN A 52 -21.38 -8.37 -3.00
CA ASN A 52 -19.98 -8.76 -3.12
C ASN A 52 -19.08 -7.52 -3.21
N LEU A 53 -19.47 -6.54 -4.04
CA LEU A 53 -18.70 -5.32 -4.23
C LEU A 53 -18.75 -4.41 -3.00
N THR A 54 -19.88 -4.35 -2.28
CA THR A 54 -19.96 -3.67 -0.99
C THR A 54 -19.03 -4.30 0.04
N ALA A 55 -19.04 -5.63 0.18
CA ALA A 55 -18.15 -6.33 1.11
C ALA A 55 -16.66 -6.09 0.77
N ALA A 56 -16.29 -6.20 -0.52
CA ALA A 56 -14.94 -5.92 -0.96
C ALA A 56 -14.51 -4.48 -0.67
N SER A 57 -15.39 -3.51 -0.92
CA SER A 57 -15.14 -2.08 -0.64
C SER A 57 -14.93 -1.83 0.85
N GLN A 58 -15.74 -2.47 1.71
CA GLN A 58 -15.60 -2.35 3.16
C GLN A 58 -14.25 -2.92 3.66
N ILE A 59 -13.85 -4.09 3.15
CA ILE A 59 -12.56 -4.70 3.51
C ILE A 59 -11.41 -3.78 3.10
N LEU A 60 -11.38 -3.32 1.85
CA LEU A 60 -10.31 -2.46 1.34
C LEU A 60 -10.28 -1.10 2.04
N ALA A 61 -11.45 -0.53 2.34
CA ALA A 61 -11.54 0.71 3.10
C ALA A 61 -11.03 0.54 4.53
N GLY A 62 -11.43 -0.53 5.22
CA GLY A 62 -10.92 -0.84 6.55
C GLY A 62 -9.40 -1.01 6.54
N LEU A 63 -8.86 -1.64 5.49
CA LEU A 63 -7.42 -1.81 5.32
C LEU A 63 -6.65 -0.54 5.00
N VAL A 64 -7.28 0.58 4.60
CA VAL A 64 -6.56 1.81 4.21
C VAL A 64 -6.93 3.04 5.04
N LEU A 65 -8.09 3.02 5.69
CA LEU A 65 -8.54 4.08 6.60
C LEU A 65 -8.19 3.78 8.06
N ASP A 66 -7.74 2.58 8.39
CA ASP A 66 -7.25 2.25 9.72
C ASP A 66 -5.84 2.80 9.94
N GLU A 67 -5.57 3.33 11.13
CA GLU A 67 -4.30 4.01 11.47
C GLU A 67 -3.10 3.04 11.51
N TYR A 68 -3.37 1.73 11.41
CA TYR A 68 -2.37 0.65 11.34
C TYR A 68 -2.14 0.13 9.92
N THR A 69 -2.78 0.71 8.90
CA THR A 69 -2.42 0.43 7.51
C THR A 69 -0.98 0.83 7.32
N ILE A 70 -0.11 -0.18 7.17
CA ILE A 70 1.33 -0.09 6.92
C ILE A 70 1.61 1.06 5.95
N SER A 71 1.84 2.24 6.53
CA SER A 71 2.10 3.46 5.79
C SER A 71 3.59 3.40 5.56
N GLU A 72 3.97 2.99 4.34
CA GLU A 72 5.31 3.11 3.79
C GLU A 72 6.41 2.46 4.66
N ILE A 73 6.89 1.28 4.25
CA ILE A 73 8.32 1.02 4.43
C ILE A 73 9.00 2.01 3.48
N PRO A 74 9.76 3.02 3.97
CA PRO A 74 10.49 3.89 3.07
C PRO A 74 11.63 3.05 2.46
N GLU A 75 11.57 2.80 1.16
CA GLU A 75 12.74 2.33 0.41
C GLU A 75 13.72 3.49 0.22
N GLU A 76 14.28 4.02 1.32
CA GLU A 76 15.36 5.00 1.25
C GLU A 76 16.30 4.96 2.48
N GLY A 77 16.41 3.80 3.13
CA GLY A 77 17.35 3.65 4.26
C GLY A 77 17.56 2.25 4.81
N TYR A 78 16.84 1.24 4.31
CA TYR A 78 16.99 -0.12 4.84
C TYR A 78 18.28 -0.83 4.41
N TYR A 79 18.89 -0.45 3.27
CA TYR A 79 20.12 -1.07 2.78
C TYR A 79 21.42 -0.57 3.44
N GLU A 80 21.40 0.60 4.07
CA GLU A 80 22.62 1.19 4.66
C GLU A 80 22.90 0.69 6.09
N ARG A 81 21.90 0.15 6.80
CA ARG A 81 22.09 -0.39 8.16
C ARG A 81 22.39 -1.90 8.19
N VAL A 82 21.96 -2.64 7.18
CA VAL A 82 22.17 -4.11 7.11
C VAL A 82 23.52 -4.50 6.52
N SER A 83 24.13 -3.62 5.72
CA SER A 83 25.48 -3.80 5.15
C SER A 83 26.60 -3.62 6.19
N HIS A 84 26.36 -2.89 7.29
CA HIS A 84 27.31 -2.75 8.39
C HIS A 84 27.23 -3.88 9.44
N LEU A 85 26.18 -4.70 9.41
CA LEU A 85 26.00 -5.84 10.33
C LEU A 85 26.43 -7.18 9.73
N SER A 86 26.78 -7.23 8.44
CA SER A 86 27.23 -8.43 7.74
C SER A 86 28.70 -8.35 7.27
N SER A 87 29.56 -7.64 8.00
CA SER A 87 31.00 -7.67 7.75
C SER A 87 31.81 -7.32 9.00
N ASN A 88 31.77 -8.16 10.04
CA ASN A 88 32.98 -8.66 10.71
C ASN A 88 32.66 -9.39 12.02
N SER A 89 33.04 -10.66 12.06
CA SER A 89 33.59 -11.34 13.25
C SER A 89 34.34 -12.59 12.76
N PRO A 90 35.44 -13.02 13.40
CA PRO A 90 36.71 -12.32 13.49
C PRO A 90 37.92 -13.25 13.19
N ARG A 91 39.12 -12.65 13.20
CA ARG A 91 40.46 -13.26 13.42
C ARG A 91 41.25 -13.70 12.18
N ARG A 92 42.37 -13.00 11.96
CA ARG A 92 43.78 -13.48 12.03
C ARG A 92 44.66 -12.22 11.95
N ARG A 93 45.19 -11.70 13.06
CA ARG A 93 46.53 -12.00 13.60
C ARG A 93 47.58 -12.25 12.51
N THR A 94 48.33 -11.22 12.18
CA THR A 94 49.82 -11.15 12.13
C THR A 94 50.20 -9.73 11.66
N ASP A 95 51.27 -9.07 12.06
CA ASP A 95 52.21 -9.04 13.19
C ASP A 95 53.27 -7.96 12.77
N TRP A 96 53.97 -7.40 13.76
CA TRP A 96 55.31 -6.78 13.78
C TRP A 96 55.86 -5.85 12.68
N ARG A 97 56.33 -4.67 13.15
CA ARG A 97 57.34 -3.72 12.59
C ARG A 97 56.89 -2.97 11.34
N SER A 98 57.03 -1.65 11.26
CA SER A 98 58.28 -0.87 11.12
C SER A 98 57.80 0.52 10.65
N THR A 99 58.38 1.69 10.87
CA THR A 99 59.65 2.15 11.46
C THR A 99 59.48 3.67 11.60
N ARG A 100 60.02 4.23 12.70
CA ARG A 100 60.52 5.62 12.87
C ARG A 100 59.58 6.80 12.65
#